data_AF-X8IYY6-F1
#
_entry.id   AF-X8IYY6-F1
#
_cell.length_a   1.000
_cell.length_b   1.000
_cell.length_c   1.000
_cell.angle_alpha   90.00
_cell.angle_beta   90.00
_cell.angle_gamma   90.00
#
_symmetry.space_group_name_H-M   'P 1'
#
loop_
_entity.id
_entity.type
_entity.pdbx_description
1 polymer ?
#
loop_
_entity_poly.entity_id
_entity_poly.type
_entity_poly.pdbx_seq_one_letter_code
_entity_poly.pdbx_strand_id
1 'polypeptide(L)'
;MVKKPGCMRTFNPTHVSFSISLNKLGSPLAKNGVIIPEALARQAHWEDDKYCAGINKIGPSKSPVSLFKRHREPLERWANGMLWSGQIEIGTPPRTFVVEFDTGSSDFWVLSSACGAPECSSGNKYDPSQSTTSKPQPGEFSIEYVGGWGVSGPVYTETVTVAELSVQGEVMGKLDQGDNSLDC
;
A
#
# COMPACT_ATOMS: atom_id res chain seq x y z
N MET A 1 38.77 28.60 -24.32
CA MET A 1 37.40 28.04 -24.46
C MET A 1 36.59 28.49 -23.25
N VAL A 2 35.61 29.36 -23.44
CA VAL A 2 34.80 29.93 -22.35
C VAL A 2 33.59 29.03 -22.11
N LYS A 3 33.47 28.43 -20.91
CA LYS A 3 32.27 27.68 -20.50
C LYS A 3 31.10 28.66 -20.37
N LYS A 4 30.02 28.44 -21.12
CA LYS A 4 28.74 29.14 -20.91
C LYS A 4 28.16 28.73 -19.55
N PRO A 5 27.57 29.65 -18.77
CA PRO A 5 26.87 29.30 -17.55
C PRO A 5 25.57 28.57 -17.90
N GLY A 6 25.43 27.34 -17.40
CA GLY A 6 24.22 26.54 -17.51
C GLY A 6 23.08 27.19 -16.74
N CYS A 7 21.91 27.27 -17.37
CA CYS A 7 20.67 27.74 -16.77
C CYS A 7 20.25 26.78 -15.65
N MET A 8 20.51 27.16 -14.41
CA MET A 8 20.00 26.46 -13.23
C MET A 8 18.51 26.81 -13.10
N ARG A 9 17.64 26.00 -13.72
CA ARG A 9 16.20 26.07 -13.46
C ARG A 9 15.98 25.47 -12.07
N THR A 10 15.67 26.33 -11.11
CA THR A 10 15.07 25.92 -9.85
C THR A 10 13.74 25.26 -10.16
N PHE A 11 13.70 23.93 -10.12
CA PHE A 11 12.45 23.19 -10.17
C PHE A 11 11.77 23.42 -8.83
N ASN A 12 10.66 24.16 -8.85
CA ASN A 12 9.78 24.30 -7.70
C ASN A 12 8.65 23.29 -7.94
N PRO A 13 8.76 22.03 -7.46
CA PRO A 13 7.70 21.07 -7.67
C PRO A 13 6.52 21.55 -6.85
N THR A 14 5.48 22.05 -7.52
CA THR A 14 4.15 22.02 -6.94
C THR A 14 3.89 20.56 -6.55
N HIS A 15 3.95 20.26 -5.25
CA HIS A 15 3.58 18.97 -4.70
C HIS A 15 2.12 18.72 -5.06
N VAL A 16 1.89 17.96 -6.12
CA VAL A 16 0.56 17.49 -6.49
C VAL A 16 0.34 16.20 -5.71
N SER A 17 -0.31 16.30 -4.56
CA SER A 17 -0.82 15.15 -3.83
C SER A 17 -2.20 14.77 -4.39
N PHE A 18 -2.46 13.48 -4.52
CA PHE A 18 -3.81 12.97 -4.70
C PHE A 18 -4.15 12.00 -3.58
N SER A 19 -5.45 11.84 -3.31
CA SER A 19 -5.92 10.95 -2.26
C SER A 19 -6.80 9.86 -2.86
N ILE A 20 -6.49 8.61 -2.55
CA ILE A 20 -7.37 7.48 -2.83
C ILE A 20 -8.33 7.33 -1.65
N SER A 21 -9.63 7.28 -1.92
CA SER A 21 -10.61 7.01 -0.86
C SER A 21 -10.65 5.51 -0.59
N LEU A 22 -10.32 5.11 0.63
CA LEU A 22 -10.49 3.73 1.08
C LEU A 22 -11.91 3.55 1.63
N ASN A 23 -12.62 2.58 1.05
CA ASN A 23 -13.91 2.12 1.56
C ASN A 23 -13.70 0.76 2.20
N LYS A 24 -13.96 0.65 3.51
CA LYS A 24 -14.18 -0.66 4.11
C LYS A 24 -15.50 -1.19 3.56
N LEU A 25 -15.46 -2.10 2.60
CA LEU A 25 -16.65 -2.83 2.20
C LEU A 25 -17.15 -3.57 3.44
N GLY A 26 -18.40 -3.35 3.83
CA GLY A 26 -19.03 -4.15 4.87
C GLY A 26 -18.98 -5.59 4.42
N SER A 27 -18.39 -6.48 5.22
CA SER A 27 -18.43 -7.91 4.92
C SER A 27 -19.89 -8.35 4.90
N PRO A 28 -20.34 -9.14 3.91
CA PRO A 28 -21.63 -9.80 3.98
C PRO A 28 -21.63 -10.89 5.07
N LEU A 29 -20.53 -11.09 5.79
CA LEU A 29 -20.38 -12.08 6.84
C LEU A 29 -20.31 -11.42 8.23
N ALA A 30 -20.96 -12.06 9.20
CA ALA A 30 -20.74 -11.82 10.62
C ALA A 30 -19.36 -12.34 11.06
N LYS A 31 -18.91 -11.95 12.26
CA LYS A 31 -17.60 -12.36 12.81
C LYS A 31 -17.40 -13.87 12.91
N ASN A 32 -18.49 -14.65 12.92
CA ASN A 32 -18.50 -16.11 12.95
C ASN A 32 -18.59 -16.75 11.54
N GLY A 33 -18.45 -15.96 10.46
CA GLY A 33 -18.50 -16.44 9.09
C GLY A 33 -19.92 -16.67 8.54
N VAL A 34 -20.97 -16.40 9.32
CA VAL A 34 -22.35 -16.55 8.87
C VAL A 34 -22.76 -15.36 8.00
N ILE A 35 -23.45 -15.62 6.89
CA ILE A 35 -23.98 -14.57 6.01
C ILE A 35 -24.98 -13.70 6.78
N ILE A 36 -24.80 -12.39 6.71
CA ILE A 36 -25.76 -11.36 7.11
C ILE A 36 -26.58 -11.02 5.86
N PRO A 37 -27.82 -11.50 5.73
CA PRO A 37 -28.61 -11.37 4.49
C PRO A 37 -28.80 -9.93 4.04
N GLU A 38 -28.96 -8.99 4.98
CA GLU A 38 -29.16 -7.57 4.69
C GLU A 38 -27.88 -6.86 4.22
N ALA A 39 -26.70 -7.37 4.58
CA ALA A 39 -25.43 -6.86 4.09
C ALA A 39 -25.16 -7.38 2.67
N LEU A 40 -25.43 -8.68 2.44
CA LEU A 40 -25.33 -9.29 1.12
C LEU A 40 -26.31 -8.66 0.11
N ALA A 41 -27.56 -8.44 0.51
CA ALA A 41 -28.56 -7.79 -0.34
C ALA A 41 -28.15 -6.36 -0.72
N ARG A 42 -27.58 -5.59 0.22
CA ARG A 42 -27.06 -4.25 -0.07
C ARG A 42 -25.89 -4.26 -1.05
N GLN A 43 -25.00 -5.25 -0.92
CA GLN A 43 -23.89 -5.40 -1.84
C GLN A 43 -24.37 -5.78 -3.24
N ALA A 44 -25.33 -6.71 -3.34
CA ALA A 44 -25.94 -7.10 -4.61
C ALA A 44 -26.66 -5.92 -5.28
N HIS A 45 -27.42 -5.12 -4.53
CA HIS A 45 -28.07 -3.91 -5.06
C HIS A 45 -27.05 -2.87 -5.56
N TRP A 46 -25.95 -2.67 -4.85
CA TRP A 46 -24.91 -1.73 -5.28
C TRP A 46 -24.19 -2.17 -6.56
N GLU A 47 -23.93 -3.47 -6.71
CA GLU A 47 -23.39 -4.07 -7.94
C GLU A 47 -24.36 -3.91 -9.11
N ASP A 48 -25.64 -4.19 -8.89
CA ASP A 48 -26.71 -4.05 -9.90
C ASP A 48 -26.88 -2.60 -10.33
N ASP A 49 -26.93 -1.66 -9.38
CA ASP A 49 -27.02 -0.21 -9.65
C ASP A 49 -25.82 0.28 -10.47
N LYS A 50 -24.61 -0.22 -10.18
CA LYS A 50 -23.40 0.10 -10.96
C LYS A 50 -23.46 -0.42 -12.38
N TYR A 51 -23.92 -1.66 -12.53
CA TYR A 51 -24.07 -2.31 -13.82
C TYR A 51 -25.12 -1.59 -14.66
N CYS A 52 -26.29 -1.29 -14.09
CA CYS A 52 -27.38 -0.58 -14.74
C CYS A 52 -27.06 0.88 -15.07
N ALA A 53 -26.29 1.59 -14.24
CA ALA A 53 -25.90 2.97 -14.50
C ALA A 53 -24.85 3.11 -15.61
N GLY A 54 -24.12 2.04 -15.93
CA GLY A 54 -22.91 2.09 -16.73
C GLY A 54 -21.78 2.74 -15.93
N ILE A 55 -20.63 2.06 -15.85
CA ILE A 55 -19.51 2.36 -14.94
C ILE A 55 -19.02 3.83 -15.04
N ASN A 56 -19.23 4.48 -16.19
CA ASN A 56 -18.79 5.85 -16.48
C ASN A 56 -19.79 6.96 -16.10
N LYS A 57 -21.01 6.65 -15.64
CA LYS A 57 -22.04 7.68 -15.35
C LYS A 57 -22.26 7.97 -13.87
N ILE A 58 -21.53 7.31 -12.97
CA ILE A 58 -21.71 7.48 -11.53
C ILE A 58 -20.85 8.65 -11.03
N GLY A 59 -21.43 9.85 -11.03
CA GLY A 59 -21.05 10.89 -10.07
C GLY A 59 -21.50 10.50 -8.66
N PRO A 60 -20.97 11.11 -7.59
CA PRO A 60 -21.34 10.74 -6.22
C PRO A 60 -22.86 10.89 -6.03
N SER A 61 -23.52 9.75 -5.77
CA SER A 61 -24.95 9.70 -5.46
C SER A 61 -25.28 10.66 -4.31
N LYS A 62 -26.32 11.47 -4.49
CA LYS A 62 -26.87 12.40 -3.48
C LYS A 62 -27.73 11.69 -2.42
N SER A 63 -27.55 10.39 -2.20
CA SER A 63 -28.14 9.71 -1.05
C SER A 63 -27.44 10.17 0.23
N PRO A 64 -28.17 10.72 1.22
CA PRO A 64 -27.57 10.94 2.53
C PRO A 64 -27.31 9.58 3.16
N VAL A 65 -26.26 9.51 3.98
CA VAL A 65 -25.79 8.37 4.78
C VAL A 65 -24.79 7.42 4.09
N SER A 66 -23.58 7.93 3.84
CA SER A 66 -22.40 7.10 4.08
C SER A 66 -22.29 6.88 5.59
N LEU A 67 -22.72 5.71 6.08
CA LEU A 67 -22.55 5.33 7.50
C LEU A 67 -21.06 5.20 7.91
N PHE A 68 -20.15 5.30 6.95
CA PHE A 68 -18.72 5.16 7.17
C PHE A 68 -17.99 6.46 6.80
N LYS A 69 -17.12 6.91 7.70
CA LYS A 69 -16.10 7.92 7.41
C LYS A 69 -15.25 7.35 6.27
N ARG A 70 -15.14 8.10 5.16
CA ARG A 70 -14.19 7.77 4.08
C ARG A 70 -12.79 8.02 4.60
N HIS A 71 -11.95 7.00 4.58
CA HIS A 71 -10.52 7.14 4.90
C HIS A 71 -9.78 7.54 3.63
N ARG A 72 -8.67 8.25 3.80
CA ARG A 72 -7.87 8.79 2.70
C ARG A 72 -6.41 8.68 3.06
N GLU A 73 -5.63 8.15 2.13
CA GLU A 73 -4.17 8.20 2.21
C GLU A 73 -3.66 9.19 1.15
N PRO A 74 -2.95 10.27 1.55
CA PRO A 74 -2.28 11.14 0.60
C PRO A 74 -1.09 10.41 -0.03
N LEU A 75 -0.97 10.47 -1.36
CA LEU A 75 0.19 9.94 -2.07
C LEU A 75 1.12 11.07 -2.55
N GLU A 76 2.41 10.77 -2.53
CA GLU A 76 3.48 11.63 -3.02
C GLU A 76 4.20 10.99 -4.20
N ARG A 77 4.77 11.83 -5.07
CA ARG A 77 5.58 11.40 -6.21
C ARG A 77 6.99 11.03 -5.72
N TRP A 78 7.38 9.78 -5.88
CA TRP A 78 8.72 9.27 -5.54
C TRP A 78 9.51 8.88 -6.80
N ALA A 79 10.83 8.67 -6.66
CA ALA A 79 11.75 8.26 -7.74
C ALA A 79 11.63 9.15 -8.99
N ASN A 80 11.86 10.46 -8.82
CA ASN A 80 11.67 11.48 -9.86
C ASN A 80 10.24 11.52 -10.45
N GLY A 81 9.28 11.01 -9.67
CA GLY A 81 7.87 10.93 -9.99
C GLY A 81 7.50 9.82 -10.96
N MET A 82 8.27 8.72 -10.94
CA MET A 82 7.92 7.44 -11.55
C MET A 82 6.95 6.64 -10.67
N LEU A 83 7.01 6.79 -9.35
CA LEU A 83 6.19 6.03 -8.40
C LEU A 83 5.25 6.94 -7.60
N TRP A 84 4.14 6.37 -7.15
CA TRP A 84 3.23 7.00 -6.19
C TRP A 84 3.27 6.24 -4.89
N SER A 85 3.78 6.91 -3.86
CA SER A 85 4.00 6.30 -2.55
C SER A 85 3.15 6.96 -1.48
N GLY A 86 2.71 6.18 -0.50
CA GLY A 86 1.93 6.65 0.65
C GLY A 86 2.47 6.09 1.94
N GLN A 87 1.99 6.62 3.06
CA GLN A 87 2.40 6.16 4.38
C GLN A 87 1.47 5.04 4.86
N ILE A 88 2.08 4.04 5.48
CA ILE A 88 1.39 2.98 6.22
C ILE A 88 2.05 2.84 7.58
N GLU A 89 1.37 2.22 8.54
CA GLU A 89 1.99 1.83 9.80
C GLU A 89 2.02 0.31 9.93
N ILE A 90 3.14 -0.22 10.37
CA ILE A 90 3.34 -1.64 10.64
C ILE A 90 3.93 -1.74 12.03
N GLY A 91 3.42 -2.64 12.87
CA GLY A 91 3.96 -2.76 14.22
C GLY A 91 2.94 -2.66 15.33
N THR A 92 3.29 -3.28 16.45
CA THR A 92 2.86 -2.86 17.77
C THR A 92 4.09 -2.70 18.69
N PRO A 93 4.56 -1.48 18.98
CA PRO A 93 3.96 -0.19 18.60
C PRO A 93 4.06 0.10 17.09
N PRO A 94 3.13 0.90 16.52
CA PRO A 94 3.14 1.22 15.10
C PRO A 94 4.39 2.01 14.70
N ARG A 95 5.00 1.64 13.56
CA ARG A 95 6.07 2.39 12.91
C ARG A 95 5.67 2.73 11.49
N THR A 96 5.95 3.95 11.06
CA THR A 96 5.58 4.42 9.72
C THR A 96 6.53 3.86 8.66
N PHE A 97 5.98 3.43 7.53
CA PHE A 97 6.70 3.02 6.33
C PHE A 97 6.15 3.78 5.14
N VAL A 98 7.00 4.03 4.15
CA VAL A 98 6.58 4.56 2.85
C VAL A 98 6.58 3.39 1.87
N VAL A 99 5.45 3.15 1.22
CA VAL A 99 5.27 2.03 0.28
C VAL A 99 4.66 2.53 -1.01
N GLU A 100 4.93 1.82 -2.10
CA GLU A 100 4.24 2.00 -3.37
C GLU A 100 2.87 1.31 -3.33
N PHE A 101 1.83 2.04 -3.75
CA PHE A 101 0.50 1.46 -3.94
C PHE A 101 0.36 0.95 -5.37
N ASP A 102 0.81 -0.29 -5.60
CA ASP A 102 0.86 -0.92 -6.91
C ASP A 102 -0.42 -1.74 -7.19
N THR A 103 -1.17 -1.38 -8.23
CA THR A 103 -2.33 -2.16 -8.70
C THR A 103 -1.96 -3.27 -9.68
N GLY A 104 -0.69 -3.34 -10.10
CA GLY A 104 -0.14 -4.34 -11.02
C GLY A 104 0.32 -5.62 -10.35
N SER A 105 0.34 -5.69 -9.02
CA SER A 105 0.72 -6.87 -8.24
C SER A 105 -0.23 -7.10 -7.05
N SER A 106 -0.04 -8.22 -6.34
CA SER A 106 -0.87 -8.63 -5.20
C SER A 106 -0.08 -8.96 -3.94
N ASP A 107 1.25 -8.85 -3.99
CA ASP A 107 2.13 -9.17 -2.88
C ASP A 107 2.50 -7.91 -2.10
N PHE A 108 2.64 -8.05 -0.78
CA PHE A 108 3.07 -6.97 0.10
C PHE A 108 4.42 -7.32 0.73
N TRP A 109 5.40 -6.43 0.61
CA TRP A 109 6.71 -6.59 1.22
C TRP A 109 7.30 -5.25 1.67
N VAL A 110 8.22 -5.32 2.63
CA VAL A 110 8.93 -4.14 3.17
C VAL A 110 10.43 -4.41 3.33
N LEU A 111 11.22 -3.32 3.37
CA LEU A 111 12.66 -3.39 3.60
C LEU A 111 12.96 -4.01 4.96
N SER A 112 13.90 -4.95 4.98
CA SER A 112 14.38 -5.61 6.19
C SER A 112 15.49 -4.83 6.89
N SER A 113 15.53 -4.88 8.23
CA SER A 113 16.70 -4.44 9.01
C SER A 113 17.95 -5.26 8.73
N ALA A 114 17.80 -6.50 8.24
CA ALA A 114 18.89 -7.39 7.87
C ALA A 114 19.35 -7.24 6.41
N CYS A 115 18.67 -6.42 5.60
CA CYS A 115 19.10 -6.19 4.22
C CYS A 115 20.38 -5.36 4.19
N GLY A 116 21.45 -5.97 3.69
CA GLY A 116 22.78 -5.37 3.52
C GLY A 116 23.05 -4.78 2.14
N ALA A 117 22.11 -4.91 1.21
CA ALA A 117 22.25 -4.40 -0.15
C ALA A 117 22.18 -2.85 -0.16
N PRO A 118 22.96 -2.14 -1.01
CA PRO A 118 22.92 -0.67 -1.15
C PRO A 118 21.50 -0.10 -1.32
N GLU A 119 20.67 -0.86 -2.01
CA GLU A 119 19.25 -0.64 -2.28
C GLU A 119 18.41 -0.44 -1.01
N CYS A 120 18.80 -1.13 0.06
CA CYS A 120 18.17 -1.03 1.36
C CYS A 120 18.80 0.06 2.23
N SER A 121 19.64 0.95 1.71
CA SER A 121 20.33 1.96 2.52
C SER A 121 19.42 3.05 3.06
N SER A 122 18.28 3.29 2.42
CA SER A 122 17.34 4.36 2.74
C SER A 122 15.97 3.81 3.17
N GLY A 123 15.22 4.62 3.92
CA GLY A 123 13.88 4.26 4.39
C GLY A 123 13.85 3.53 5.73
N ASN A 124 12.64 3.38 6.27
CA ASN A 124 12.43 2.64 7.51
C ASN A 124 12.51 1.14 7.24
N LYS A 125 13.29 0.46 8.07
CA LYS A 125 13.50 -0.98 7.97
C LYS A 125 12.68 -1.72 9.01
N TYR A 126 12.02 -2.78 8.58
CA TYR A 126 11.25 -3.67 9.43
C TYR A 126 12.20 -4.56 10.23
N ASP A 127 12.04 -4.49 11.55
CA ASP A 127 12.71 -5.35 12.51
C ASP A 127 11.61 -6.07 13.31
N PRO A 128 11.46 -7.40 13.14
CA PRO A 128 10.42 -8.15 13.84
C PRO A 128 10.58 -8.12 15.37
N SER A 129 11.79 -7.87 15.89
CA SER A 129 12.02 -7.77 17.34
C SER A 129 11.40 -6.53 17.97
N GLN A 130 11.07 -5.51 17.16
CA GLN A 130 10.51 -4.24 17.60
C GLN A 130 8.97 -4.24 17.60
N SER A 131 8.33 -5.34 17.22
CA SER A 131 6.87 -5.46 17.17
C SER A 131 6.37 -6.68 17.94
N THR A 132 5.43 -6.43 18.86
CA THR A 132 4.75 -7.48 19.63
C THR A 132 3.71 -8.26 18.81
N THR A 133 3.32 -7.77 17.63
CA THR A 133 2.36 -8.44 16.73
C THR A 133 3.03 -9.18 15.58
N SER A 134 4.35 -9.07 15.44
CA SER A 134 5.13 -9.84 14.48
C SER A 134 5.08 -11.33 14.77
N LYS A 135 4.81 -12.15 13.75
CA LYS A 135 4.97 -13.61 13.83
C LYS A 135 5.64 -14.15 12.57
N PRO A 136 6.74 -14.91 12.69
CA PRO A 136 7.34 -15.56 11.54
C PRO A 136 6.38 -16.59 10.95
N GLN A 137 6.38 -16.71 9.63
CA GLN A 137 5.65 -17.75 8.90
C GLN A 137 6.65 -18.72 8.26
N PRO A 138 6.26 -19.99 8.05
CA PRO A 138 7.10 -20.93 7.32
C PRO A 138 7.24 -20.52 5.86
N GLY A 139 8.44 -20.69 5.31
CA GLY A 139 8.75 -20.44 3.90
C GLY A 139 9.32 -19.04 3.62
N GLU A 140 9.57 -18.81 2.34
CA GLU A 140 10.12 -17.57 1.80
C GLU A 140 9.26 -17.10 0.62
N PHE A 141 9.23 -15.79 0.39
CA PHE A 141 8.66 -15.22 -0.83
C PHE A 141 9.79 -14.94 -1.82
N SER A 142 9.45 -15.02 -3.11
CA SER A 142 10.29 -14.59 -4.21
C SER A 142 9.38 -14.06 -5.30
N ILE A 143 9.57 -12.80 -5.67
CA ILE A 143 8.77 -12.11 -6.69
C ILE A 143 9.73 -11.59 -7.75
N GLU A 144 9.33 -11.67 -9.00
CA GLU A 144 10.02 -11.05 -10.13
C GLU A 144 9.04 -10.11 -10.85
N TYR A 145 9.38 -8.83 -10.91
CA TYR A 145 8.66 -7.79 -11.61
C TYR A 145 9.17 -7.63 -13.04
N VAL A 146 8.34 -7.03 -13.89
CA VAL A 146 8.70 -6.71 -15.27
C VAL A 146 9.98 -5.87 -15.29
N GLY A 147 10.96 -6.31 -16.07
CA GLY A 147 12.27 -5.65 -16.16
C GLY A 147 13.42 -6.43 -15.52
N GLY A 148 13.14 -7.63 -14.97
CA GLY A 148 14.16 -8.49 -14.36
C GLY A 148 14.55 -8.03 -12.95
N TRP A 149 13.61 -7.38 -12.26
CA TRP A 149 13.76 -6.91 -10.88
C TRP A 149 13.10 -7.91 -9.96
N GLY A 150 13.83 -8.42 -8.98
CA GLY A 150 13.32 -9.41 -8.05
C GLY A 150 13.59 -9.06 -6.60
N VAL A 151 12.69 -9.57 -5.76
CA VAL A 151 12.73 -9.39 -4.31
C VAL A 151 12.47 -10.73 -3.65
N SER A 152 13.25 -11.03 -2.61
CA SER A 152 13.06 -12.27 -1.85
C SER A 152 13.38 -12.11 -0.38
N GLY A 153 12.82 -13.04 0.41
CA GLY A 153 13.14 -13.16 1.82
C GLY A 153 12.08 -13.92 2.62
N PRO A 154 12.20 -13.91 3.95
CA PRO A 154 11.27 -14.61 4.82
C PRO A 154 9.89 -13.95 4.89
N VAL A 155 8.87 -14.75 5.21
CA VAL A 155 7.48 -14.29 5.34
C VAL A 155 7.11 -14.10 6.81
N TYR A 156 6.36 -13.03 7.10
CA TYR A 156 5.83 -12.72 8.42
C TYR A 156 4.34 -12.39 8.34
N THR A 157 3.64 -12.50 9.46
CA THR A 157 2.34 -11.84 9.65
C THR A 157 2.47 -10.65 10.57
N GLU A 158 1.74 -9.57 10.27
CA GLU A 158 1.72 -8.34 11.06
C GLU A 158 0.34 -7.69 11.17
N THR A 159 0.22 -6.73 12.07
CA THR A 159 -0.76 -5.65 12.06
C THR A 159 -0.26 -4.54 11.14
N VAL A 160 -1.05 -4.25 10.12
CA VAL A 160 -0.80 -3.19 9.13
C VAL A 160 -1.95 -2.19 9.19
N THR A 161 -1.65 -0.91 9.26
CA THR A 161 -2.61 0.18 9.30
C THR A 161 -2.42 1.10 8.10
N VAL A 162 -3.50 1.38 7.38
CA VAL A 162 -3.52 2.33 6.27
C VAL A 162 -4.67 3.31 6.50
N ALA A 163 -4.39 4.62 6.53
CA ALA A 163 -5.38 5.66 6.78
C ALA A 163 -6.35 5.33 7.94
N GLU A 164 -5.83 5.03 9.12
CA GLU A 164 -6.59 4.64 10.34
C GLU A 164 -7.32 3.27 10.26
N LEU A 165 -7.18 2.51 9.17
CA LEU A 165 -7.76 1.18 9.02
C LEU A 165 -6.70 0.11 9.26
N SER A 166 -6.87 -0.68 10.33
CA SER A 166 -5.95 -1.76 10.68
C SER A 166 -6.46 -3.13 10.25
N VAL A 167 -5.55 -3.93 9.67
CA VAL A 167 -5.69 -5.37 9.43
C VAL A 167 -4.71 -6.09 10.34
N GLN A 168 -5.16 -7.13 11.04
CA GLN A 168 -4.32 -7.97 11.88
C GLN A 168 -4.01 -9.28 11.16
N GLY A 169 -2.77 -9.74 11.25
CA GLY A 169 -2.35 -11.00 10.63
C GLY A 169 -2.15 -10.90 9.12
N GLU A 170 -1.91 -9.69 8.60
CA GLU A 170 -1.58 -9.47 7.19
C GLU A 170 -0.27 -10.17 6.85
N VAL A 171 -0.25 -10.93 5.76
CA VAL A 171 0.94 -11.67 5.33
C VAL A 171 1.83 -10.72 4.53
N MET A 172 3.10 -10.66 4.90
CA MET A 172 4.07 -9.77 4.25
C MET A 172 5.45 -10.41 4.12
N GLY A 173 6.15 -10.05 3.04
CA GLY A 173 7.55 -10.35 2.83
C GLY A 173 8.47 -9.36 3.53
N LYS A 174 9.56 -9.85 4.13
CA LYS A 174 10.69 -9.04 4.61
C LYS A 174 11.85 -9.18 3.62
N LEU A 175 12.14 -8.13 2.86
CA LEU A 175 13.18 -8.13 1.83
C LEU A 175 14.57 -8.24 2.46
N ASP A 176 15.19 -9.42 2.42
CA ASP A 176 16.58 -9.61 2.87
C ASP A 176 17.58 -9.49 1.70
N GLN A 177 17.16 -9.79 0.47
CA GLN A 177 17.97 -9.67 -0.76
C GLN A 177 17.11 -9.15 -1.93
N GLY A 178 17.60 -8.13 -2.64
CA GLY A 178 17.10 -7.72 -3.96
C GLY A 178 18.14 -8.02 -5.02
N ASP A 179 17.74 -8.44 -6.21
CA ASP A 179 18.63 -8.58 -7.37
C ASP A 179 18.51 -7.36 -8.29
N ASN A 180 19.63 -6.67 -8.47
CA ASN A 180 19.82 -5.43 -9.21
C ASN A 180 19.06 -4.19 -8.66
N SER A 181 19.83 -3.11 -8.41
CA SER A 181 19.49 -1.67 -8.50
C SER A 181 18.07 -1.22 -8.12
N LEU A 182 17.78 -1.13 -6.83
CA LEU A 182 16.99 -0.03 -6.27
C LEU A 182 17.87 1.25 -6.25
N ASP A 183 18.26 1.75 -7.42
CA ASP A 183 18.62 3.17 -7.51
C ASP A 183 17.30 3.98 -7.51
N CYS A 184 16.90 4.43 -6.32
CA CYS A 184 15.86 5.45 -6.14
C CYS A 184 16.31 6.83 -6.66
#